data_AF-A0A7C6IP69-F1
#
_entry.id   AF-A0A7C6IP69-F1
#
_cell.length_a   1.000
_cell.length_b   1.000
_cell.length_c   1.000
_cell.angle_alpha   90.00
_cell.angle_beta   90.00
_cell.angle_gamma   90.00
#
_symmetry.space_group_name_H-M   'P 1'
#
loop_
_entity.id
_entity.type
_entity.pdbx_description
1 polymer ?
#
loop_
_entity_poly.entity_id
_entity_poly.type
_entity_poly.pdbx_seq_one_letter_code
_entity_poly.pdbx_strand_id
1 'polypeptide(L)'
;MIGQQTKPVVTNINAHDAMVWCNALTEYYNFRNGTRLECAYTYEGEILRDSRNINFIACWGATWKPNSKGFRLLTTTEWELAARYLGPKRPKEVPLNTEAILLSNLYWTPSKYASGATAKYTDQEATDLVGWYAANSDGSTHPVGEKKPNALGIYDMSGNVIEWCFETSELPALNNRKSPGKFLLKFAG
;
A
#
# COMPACT_ATOMS: atom_id res chain seq x y z
N MET A 1 -32.68 -11.42 2.17
CA MET A 1 -31.41 -10.94 2.73
C MET A 1 -30.31 -11.34 1.77
N ILE A 2 -29.76 -10.39 1.00
CA ILE A 2 -28.58 -10.65 0.16
C ILE A 2 -27.41 -10.61 1.13
N GLY A 3 -26.75 -11.75 1.36
CA GLY A 3 -25.61 -11.83 2.27
C GLY A 3 -24.56 -10.80 1.88
N GLN A 4 -24.04 -10.04 2.84
CA GLN A 4 -22.86 -9.20 2.61
C GLN A 4 -21.75 -10.12 2.14
N GLN A 5 -21.35 -9.97 0.87
CA GLN A 5 -20.22 -10.68 0.32
C GLN A 5 -18.98 -10.20 1.06
N THR A 6 -18.40 -11.06 1.89
CA THR A 6 -17.12 -10.79 2.52
C THR A 6 -16.09 -10.55 1.42
N LYS A 7 -15.29 -9.50 1.57
CA LYS A 7 -14.21 -9.15 0.64
C LYS A 7 -12.89 -9.57 1.29
N PRO A 8 -12.46 -10.83 1.11
CA PRO A 8 -11.20 -11.28 1.67
C PRO A 8 -10.04 -10.53 1.01
N VAL A 9 -8.97 -10.32 1.77
CA VAL A 9 -7.70 -9.84 1.23
C VAL A 9 -6.98 -10.98 0.51
N VAL A 10 -6.36 -10.68 -0.63
CA VAL A 10 -5.58 -11.66 -1.39
C VAL A 10 -4.19 -11.81 -0.76
N THR A 11 -3.76 -13.05 -0.54
CA THR A 11 -2.45 -13.42 0.02
C THR A 11 -1.71 -14.38 -0.90
N ASN A 12 -0.48 -14.78 -0.53
CA ASN A 12 0.35 -15.74 -1.26
C ASN A 12 0.70 -15.30 -2.69
N ILE A 13 0.91 -13.99 -2.89
CA ILE A 13 1.41 -13.42 -4.15
C ILE A 13 2.78 -12.77 -3.94
N ASN A 14 3.64 -12.85 -4.94
CA ASN A 14 4.89 -12.10 -4.96
C ASN A 14 4.74 -10.76 -5.70
N ALA A 15 5.79 -9.95 -5.71
CA ALA A 15 5.77 -8.65 -6.38
C ALA A 15 5.51 -8.73 -7.90
N HIS A 16 5.99 -9.80 -8.57
CA HIS A 16 5.79 -9.98 -10.01
C HIS A 16 4.33 -10.29 -10.34
N ASP A 17 3.67 -11.10 -9.52
CA ASP A 17 2.22 -11.35 -9.65
C ASP A 17 1.44 -10.04 -9.56
N ALA A 18 1.80 -9.19 -8.59
CA ALA A 18 1.15 -7.91 -8.39
C ALA A 18 1.41 -6.93 -9.58
N MET A 19 2.62 -6.92 -10.13
CA MET A 19 2.96 -6.12 -11.32
C MET A 19 2.15 -6.55 -12.54
N VAL A 20 2.08 -7.85 -12.82
CA VAL A 20 1.29 -8.41 -13.92
C VAL A 20 -0.20 -8.13 -13.71
N TRP A 21 -0.69 -8.24 -12.48
CA TRP A 21 -2.07 -7.90 -12.13
C TRP A 21 -2.40 -6.43 -12.41
N CYS A 22 -1.50 -5.49 -12.11
CA CYS A 22 -1.69 -4.08 -12.44
C CYS A 22 -1.87 -3.83 -13.95
N ASN A 23 -1.07 -4.51 -14.78
CA ASN A 23 -1.22 -4.43 -16.23
C ASN A 23 -2.55 -5.05 -16.70
N ALA A 24 -2.87 -6.25 -16.21
CA ALA A 24 -4.13 -6.92 -16.53
C ALA A 24 -5.36 -6.08 -16.11
N LEU A 25 -5.30 -5.44 -14.93
CA LEU A 25 -6.34 -4.54 -14.45
C LEU A 25 -6.48 -3.30 -15.33
N THR A 26 -5.37 -2.77 -15.83
CA THR A 26 -5.37 -1.65 -16.79
C THR A 26 -6.06 -2.04 -18.10
N GLU A 27 -5.72 -3.19 -18.66
CA GLU A 27 -6.34 -3.71 -19.88
C GLU A 27 -7.83 -4.00 -19.67
N TYR A 28 -8.19 -4.62 -18.55
CA TYR A 28 -9.59 -4.86 -18.17
C TYR A 28 -10.37 -3.55 -18.02
N TYR A 29 -9.81 -2.55 -17.34
CA TYR A 29 -10.45 -1.25 -17.17
C TYR A 29 -10.66 -0.54 -18.52
N ASN A 30 -9.67 -0.61 -19.41
CA ASN A 30 -9.79 -0.11 -20.78
C ASN A 30 -10.93 -0.77 -21.53
N PHE A 31 -11.02 -2.11 -21.46
CA PHE A 31 -12.11 -2.86 -22.09
C PHE A 31 -13.49 -2.48 -21.52
N ARG A 32 -13.61 -2.39 -20.19
CA ARG A 32 -14.88 -2.12 -19.50
C ARG A 32 -15.38 -0.69 -19.67
N ASN A 33 -14.47 0.28 -19.78
CA ASN A 33 -14.81 1.71 -19.74
C ASN A 33 -14.49 2.45 -21.05
N GLY A 34 -14.00 1.77 -22.09
CA GLY A 34 -13.63 2.38 -23.36
C GLY A 34 -12.42 3.32 -23.28
N THR A 35 -11.59 3.19 -22.25
CA THR A 35 -10.39 4.02 -22.06
C THR A 35 -9.18 3.43 -22.80
N ARG A 36 -8.08 4.20 -22.85
CA ARG A 36 -6.80 3.79 -23.46
C ARG A 36 -5.62 4.11 -22.56
N LEU A 37 -5.72 3.72 -21.30
CA LEU A 37 -4.64 3.86 -20.32
C LEU A 37 -3.48 2.94 -20.72
N GLU A 38 -2.26 3.45 -20.61
CA GLU A 38 -1.05 2.66 -20.86
C GLU A 38 -0.72 1.77 -19.66
N CYS A 39 -0.41 0.50 -19.92
CA CYS A 39 0.12 -0.42 -18.92
C CYS A 39 1.42 0.13 -18.31
N ALA A 40 1.57 -0.06 -17.00
CA ALA A 40 2.70 0.50 -16.27
C ALA A 40 3.97 -0.34 -16.49
N TYR A 41 3.91 -1.66 -16.42
CA TYR A 41 5.12 -2.49 -16.36
C TYR A 41 5.51 -3.06 -17.72
N THR A 42 6.77 -2.86 -18.12
CA THR A 42 7.31 -3.35 -19.39
C THR A 42 8.70 -3.95 -19.22
N TYR A 43 9.06 -4.89 -20.08
CA TYR A 43 10.41 -5.41 -20.23
C TYR A 43 10.79 -5.34 -21.71
N GLU A 44 11.93 -4.71 -22.03
CA GLU A 44 12.39 -4.50 -23.42
C GLU A 44 11.32 -3.83 -24.33
N GLY A 45 10.48 -2.97 -23.74
CA GLY A 45 9.41 -2.25 -24.44
C GLY A 45 8.08 -3.01 -24.54
N GLU A 46 8.08 -4.31 -24.21
CA GLU A 46 6.89 -5.15 -24.24
C GLU A 46 6.16 -5.14 -22.90
N ILE A 47 4.82 -5.16 -22.94
CA ILE A 47 3.99 -5.18 -21.73
C ILE A 47 4.17 -6.52 -21.01
N LEU A 48 4.48 -6.45 -19.72
CA LEU A 48 4.65 -7.63 -18.87
C LEU A 48 3.28 -8.27 -18.58
N ARG A 49 3.10 -9.55 -18.97
CA ARG A 49 1.83 -10.29 -18.83
C ARG A 49 1.96 -11.68 -18.17
N ASP A 50 3.17 -12.11 -17.84
CA ASP A 50 3.43 -13.44 -17.29
C ASP A 50 4.35 -13.34 -16.07
N SER A 51 3.85 -13.76 -14.90
CA SER A 51 4.59 -13.75 -13.63
C SER A 51 5.20 -15.11 -13.25
N ARG A 52 5.03 -16.14 -14.08
CA ARG A 52 5.55 -17.49 -13.79
C ARG A 52 7.08 -17.47 -13.70
N ASN A 53 7.65 -18.38 -12.92
CA ASN A 53 9.10 -18.49 -12.73
C ASN A 53 9.89 -18.64 -14.05
N ILE A 54 9.30 -19.19 -15.10
CA ILE A 54 9.92 -19.27 -16.43
C ILE A 54 10.19 -17.88 -17.05
N ASN A 55 9.43 -16.86 -16.63
CA ASN A 55 9.55 -15.49 -17.08
C ASN A 55 10.29 -14.60 -16.06
N PHE A 56 11.08 -15.22 -15.17
CA PHE A 56 11.77 -14.52 -14.07
C PHE A 56 12.63 -13.36 -14.55
N ILE A 57 13.38 -13.52 -15.66
CA ILE A 57 14.26 -12.46 -16.18
C ILE A 57 13.46 -11.21 -16.55
N ALA A 58 12.34 -11.38 -17.27
CA ALA A 58 11.51 -10.26 -17.66
C ALA A 58 10.83 -9.61 -16.45
N CYS A 59 10.35 -10.39 -15.48
CA CYS A 59 9.75 -9.85 -14.27
C CYS A 59 10.75 -9.08 -13.41
N TRP A 60 11.96 -9.63 -13.26
CA TRP A 60 13.03 -9.03 -12.49
C TRP A 60 13.57 -7.74 -13.14
N GLY A 61 13.70 -7.76 -14.47
CA GLY A 61 14.19 -6.62 -15.26
C GLY A 61 13.12 -5.61 -15.63
N ALA A 62 11.85 -5.86 -15.28
CA ALA A 62 10.76 -4.98 -15.67
C ALA A 62 10.91 -3.59 -15.03
N THR A 63 10.71 -2.58 -15.86
CA THR A 63 10.61 -1.19 -15.44
C THR A 63 9.15 -0.77 -15.51
N TRP A 64 8.79 0.26 -14.75
CA TRP A 64 7.55 0.95 -15.03
C TRP A 64 7.76 2.00 -16.13
N LYS A 65 6.74 2.32 -16.91
CA LYS A 65 6.78 3.38 -17.90
C LYS A 65 6.48 4.71 -17.20
N PRO A 66 7.42 5.68 -17.19
CA PRO A 66 7.17 6.99 -16.61
C PRO A 66 5.92 7.64 -17.21
N ASN A 67 5.13 8.32 -16.38
CA ASN A 67 3.89 9.01 -16.76
C ASN A 67 2.74 8.12 -17.28
N SER A 68 2.90 6.79 -17.32
CA SER A 68 1.78 5.88 -17.58
C SER A 68 0.63 6.16 -16.60
N LYS A 69 -0.59 6.09 -17.12
CA LYS A 69 -1.82 6.38 -16.36
C LYS A 69 -2.62 5.13 -16.00
N GLY A 70 -2.08 3.95 -16.34
CA GLY A 70 -2.61 2.68 -15.88
C GLY A 70 -2.38 2.43 -14.39
N PHE A 71 -2.92 1.33 -13.91
CA PHE A 71 -2.71 0.89 -12.53
C PHE A 71 -1.29 0.41 -12.33
N ARG A 72 -0.78 0.62 -11.11
CA ARG A 72 0.55 0.22 -10.67
C ARG A 72 0.58 0.05 -9.16
N LEU A 73 1.63 -0.58 -8.66
CA LEU A 73 1.96 -0.52 -7.25
C LEU A 73 2.30 0.94 -6.87
N LEU A 74 1.99 1.30 -5.63
CA LEU A 74 2.40 2.55 -5.04
C LEU A 74 3.92 2.55 -4.85
N THR A 75 4.51 3.74 -4.86
CA THR A 75 5.83 3.91 -4.24
C THR A 75 5.69 3.88 -2.73
N THR A 76 6.79 3.62 -2.04
CA THR A 76 6.90 3.73 -0.58
C THR A 76 6.45 5.11 -0.11
N THR A 77 6.84 6.16 -0.82
CA THR A 77 6.49 7.53 -0.46
C THR A 77 4.99 7.77 -0.61
N GLU A 78 4.38 7.31 -1.71
CA GLU A 78 2.93 7.43 -1.89
C GLU A 78 2.17 6.66 -0.80
N TRP A 79 2.62 5.45 -0.50
CA TRP A 79 2.04 4.61 0.54
C TRP A 79 2.17 5.26 1.92
N GLU A 80 3.35 5.76 2.29
CA GLU A 80 3.59 6.41 3.58
C GLU A 80 2.79 7.71 3.72
N LEU A 81 2.71 8.52 2.66
CA LEU A 81 1.88 9.72 2.66
C LEU A 81 0.41 9.37 2.88
N ALA A 82 -0.11 8.36 2.17
CA ALA A 82 -1.48 7.89 2.36
C ALA A 82 -1.72 7.34 3.77
N ALA A 83 -0.76 6.59 4.33
CA ALA A 83 -0.86 6.01 5.67
C ALA A 83 -0.85 7.08 6.77
N ARG A 84 -0.11 8.17 6.58
CA ARG A 84 0.17 9.13 7.66
C ARG A 84 -0.65 10.39 7.59
N TYR A 85 -1.31 10.69 6.49
CA TYR A 85 -2.07 11.93 6.31
C TYR A 85 -3.14 12.14 7.39
N LEU A 86 -3.17 13.34 7.99
CA LEU A 86 -4.26 13.80 8.88
C LEU A 86 -5.00 15.02 8.31
N GLY A 87 -4.36 15.77 7.41
CA GLY A 87 -4.93 16.92 6.75
C GLY A 87 -4.56 18.28 7.37
N PRO A 88 -5.22 19.37 6.96
CA PRO A 88 -4.80 20.73 7.30
C PRO A 88 -5.20 21.17 8.71
N LYS A 89 -6.11 20.42 9.35
CA LYS A 89 -6.60 20.74 10.69
C LYS A 89 -5.86 19.91 11.72
N ARG A 90 -5.48 20.54 12.83
CA ARG A 90 -4.88 19.83 13.97
C ARG A 90 -5.85 18.74 14.45
N PRO A 91 -5.40 17.49 14.67
CA PRO A 91 -6.23 16.47 15.29
C PRO A 91 -6.65 16.91 16.71
N LYS A 92 -7.78 16.40 17.19
CA LYS A 92 -8.36 16.83 18.48
C LYS A 92 -7.98 15.91 19.63
N GLU A 93 -7.75 14.64 19.30
CA GLU A 93 -7.54 13.53 20.22
C GLU A 93 -6.15 13.62 20.86
N VAL A 94 -6.08 13.45 22.17
CA VAL A 94 -4.81 13.38 22.93
C VAL A 94 -4.40 11.90 22.99
N PRO A 95 -3.11 11.54 22.81
CA PRO A 95 -1.93 12.41 22.63
C PRO A 95 -1.67 12.90 21.19
N LEU A 96 -2.40 12.42 20.19
CA LEU A 96 -2.15 12.75 18.78
C LEU A 96 -2.11 14.26 18.48
N ASN A 97 -2.95 15.08 19.12
CA ASN A 97 -3.02 16.53 18.93
C ASN A 97 -1.71 17.27 19.26
N THR A 98 -0.93 16.72 20.18
CA THR A 98 0.35 17.26 20.66
C THR A 98 1.53 16.65 19.92
N GLU A 99 1.41 15.39 19.51
CA GLU A 99 2.52 14.65 18.90
C GLU A 99 2.50 14.67 17.37
N ALA A 100 1.38 15.01 16.74
CA ALA A 100 1.24 15.09 15.28
C ALA A 100 2.30 16.04 14.67
N ILE A 101 2.90 15.58 13.58
CA ILE A 101 3.96 16.31 12.89
C ILE A 101 3.31 17.33 11.96
N LEU A 102 3.68 18.60 12.08
CA LEU A 102 3.29 19.66 11.15
C LEU A 102 4.37 19.83 10.08
N LEU A 103 4.05 19.53 8.83
CA LEU A 103 4.93 19.71 7.69
C LEU A 103 4.13 20.24 6.50
N SER A 104 4.62 21.31 5.87
CA SER A 104 3.99 21.92 4.69
C SER A 104 2.50 22.26 4.90
N ASN A 105 2.16 22.83 6.07
CA ASN A 105 0.79 23.16 6.48
C ASN A 105 -0.18 21.97 6.57
N LEU A 106 0.36 20.75 6.66
CA LEU A 106 -0.40 19.52 6.85
C LEU A 106 0.07 18.80 8.11
N TYR A 107 -0.89 18.17 8.80
CA TYR A 107 -0.62 17.31 9.92
C TYR A 107 -0.41 15.86 9.46
N TRP A 108 0.54 15.20 10.12
CA TRP A 108 0.94 13.84 9.82
C TRP A 108 1.02 13.00 11.10
N THR A 109 0.52 11.78 11.00
CA THR A 109 0.59 10.74 12.02
C THR A 109 2.05 10.44 12.34
N PRO A 110 2.50 10.48 13.61
CA PRO A 110 3.89 10.18 13.94
C PRO A 110 4.27 8.72 13.64
N SER A 111 5.55 8.42 13.44
CA SER A 111 6.00 7.08 13.05
C SER A 111 5.74 5.98 14.09
N LYS A 112 5.46 6.36 15.34
CA LYS A 112 5.13 5.44 16.43
C LYS A 112 3.63 5.16 16.55
N TYR A 113 2.81 5.49 15.55
CA TYR A 113 1.37 5.32 15.56
C TYR A 113 0.98 4.41 14.39
N ALA A 114 -0.04 3.58 14.59
CA ALA A 114 -0.70 2.93 13.46
C ALA A 114 -1.50 3.96 12.65
N SER A 115 -1.71 3.71 11.36
CA SER A 115 -2.50 4.58 10.49
C SER A 115 -3.92 4.73 11.02
N GLY A 116 -4.35 5.97 11.30
CA GLY A 116 -5.65 6.28 11.89
C GLY A 116 -5.74 6.16 13.42
N ALA A 117 -4.70 5.68 14.11
CA ALA A 117 -4.70 5.57 15.57
C ALA A 117 -4.58 6.95 16.25
N THR A 118 -5.16 7.08 17.43
CA THR A 118 -5.12 8.29 18.26
C THR A 118 -3.99 8.30 19.28
N ALA A 119 -3.30 7.17 19.46
CA ALA A 119 -2.16 6.99 20.34
C ALA A 119 -1.10 6.07 19.70
N LYS A 120 0.04 5.92 20.36
CA LYS A 120 1.18 5.12 19.88
C LYS A 120 0.76 3.66 19.67
N TYR A 121 1.49 2.92 18.84
CA TYR A 121 1.24 1.48 18.61
C TYR A 121 1.37 0.61 19.88
N THR A 122 1.99 1.15 20.93
CA THR A 122 2.06 0.53 22.26
C THR A 122 0.78 0.67 23.07
N ASP A 123 -0.11 1.58 22.67
CA ASP A 123 -1.46 1.70 23.19
C ASP A 123 -2.36 0.70 22.44
N GLN A 124 -2.68 -0.40 23.12
CA GLN A 124 -3.44 -1.50 22.53
C GLN A 124 -4.85 -1.08 22.14
N GLU A 125 -5.55 -0.31 22.99
CA GLU A 125 -6.92 0.14 22.70
C GLU A 125 -6.97 1.00 21.44
N ALA A 126 -6.03 1.94 21.29
CA ALA A 126 -5.96 2.77 20.09
C ALA A 126 -5.57 1.98 18.83
N THR A 127 -4.69 0.98 18.97
CA THR A 127 -4.19 0.16 17.85
C THR A 127 -5.23 -0.85 17.38
N ASP A 128 -5.93 -1.50 18.31
CA ASP A 128 -6.99 -2.48 18.07
C ASP A 128 -8.15 -1.90 17.26
N LEU A 129 -8.35 -0.58 17.32
CA LEU A 129 -9.39 0.11 16.58
C LEU A 129 -9.09 0.24 15.09
N VAL A 130 -7.83 0.19 14.67
CA VAL A 130 -7.41 0.57 13.30
C VAL A 130 -6.64 -0.51 12.56
N GLY A 131 -6.20 -1.58 13.25
CA GLY A 131 -5.35 -2.59 12.65
C GLY A 131 -5.60 -4.02 13.12
N TRP A 132 -5.30 -4.95 12.21
CA TRP A 132 -5.23 -6.39 12.48
C TRP A 132 -3.77 -6.81 12.62
N TYR A 133 -3.32 -7.17 13.81
CA TYR A 133 -1.93 -7.51 14.08
C TYR A 133 -1.83 -8.74 15.00
N ALA A 134 -0.61 -9.18 15.29
CA ALA A 134 -0.35 -10.46 15.95
C ALA A 134 -1.16 -10.69 17.25
N ALA A 135 -1.49 -9.63 18.00
CA ALA A 135 -2.23 -9.77 19.26
C ALA A 135 -3.75 -9.93 19.07
N ASN A 136 -4.32 -9.53 17.93
CA ASN A 136 -5.78 -9.48 17.74
C ASN A 136 -6.29 -10.16 16.45
N SER A 137 -5.40 -10.72 15.63
CA SER A 137 -5.76 -11.30 14.32
C SER A 137 -6.08 -12.79 14.35
N ASP A 138 -5.85 -13.45 15.49
CA ASP A 138 -5.92 -14.92 15.65
C ASP A 138 -5.04 -15.67 14.63
N GLY A 139 -3.95 -15.03 14.17
CA GLY A 139 -3.04 -15.61 13.18
C GLY A 139 -3.63 -15.70 11.77
N SER A 140 -4.70 -14.94 11.48
CA SER A 140 -5.38 -14.96 10.19
C SER A 140 -5.59 -13.56 9.61
N THR A 141 -5.85 -13.51 8.31
CA THR A 141 -6.32 -12.28 7.66
C THR A 141 -7.81 -12.10 7.85
N HIS A 142 -8.28 -10.86 7.81
CA HIS A 142 -9.68 -10.50 8.01
C HIS A 142 -10.25 -9.80 6.76
N PRO A 143 -11.58 -9.81 6.56
CA PRO A 143 -12.21 -9.04 5.49
C PRO A 143 -11.78 -7.57 5.52
N VAL A 144 -11.59 -6.99 4.34
CA VAL A 144 -11.10 -5.61 4.22
C VAL A 144 -12.09 -4.62 4.84
N GLY A 145 -11.58 -3.64 5.58
CA GLY A 145 -12.37 -2.52 6.10
C GLY A 145 -13.20 -2.81 7.34
N GLU A 146 -12.88 -3.85 8.12
CA GLU A 146 -13.56 -4.15 9.39
C GLU A 146 -13.07 -3.29 10.58
N LYS A 147 -11.89 -2.68 10.47
CA LYS A 147 -11.36 -1.71 11.44
C LYS A 147 -11.63 -0.27 11.01
N LYS A 148 -11.35 0.72 11.86
CA LYS A 148 -11.54 2.14 11.51
C LYS A 148 -10.55 2.57 10.42
N PRO A 149 -10.98 3.39 9.45
CA PRO A 149 -10.08 3.95 8.45
C PRO A 149 -9.24 5.10 9.02
N ASN A 150 -8.20 5.48 8.28
CA ASN A 150 -7.45 6.70 8.52
C ASN A 150 -8.19 7.97 8.01
N ALA A 151 -7.56 9.14 8.10
CA ALA A 151 -8.18 10.41 7.73
C ALA A 151 -8.55 10.55 6.24
N LEU A 152 -8.01 9.70 5.36
CA LEU A 152 -8.38 9.61 3.94
C LEU A 152 -9.53 8.63 3.67
N GLY A 153 -10.04 7.94 4.70
CA GLY A 153 -11.01 6.87 4.52
C GLY A 153 -10.39 5.55 4.02
N ILE A 154 -9.06 5.41 4.11
CA ILE A 154 -8.33 4.20 3.71
C ILE A 154 -8.22 3.26 4.90
N TYR A 155 -8.52 1.99 4.67
CA TYR A 155 -8.54 0.93 5.68
C TYR A 155 -7.27 0.08 5.60
N ASP A 156 -6.99 -0.67 6.66
CA ASP A 156 -5.98 -1.73 6.70
C ASP A 156 -4.53 -1.30 6.37
N MET A 157 -4.24 0.01 6.34
CA MET A 157 -2.89 0.58 6.18
C MET A 157 -1.94 0.21 7.34
N SER A 158 -2.41 -0.50 8.35
CA SER A 158 -1.63 -1.01 9.48
C SER A 158 -2.15 -2.38 9.88
N GLY A 159 -1.53 -3.43 9.35
CA GLY A 159 -1.90 -4.81 9.65
C GLY A 159 -2.68 -5.49 8.52
N ASN A 160 -3.39 -6.57 8.85
CA ASN A 160 -4.06 -7.50 7.93
C ASN A 160 -3.07 -8.23 7.00
N VAL A 161 -2.43 -7.52 6.07
CA VAL A 161 -1.37 -8.02 5.20
C VAL A 161 -0.25 -7.00 5.06
N ILE A 162 0.92 -7.45 4.60
CA ILE A 162 1.95 -6.51 4.14
C ILE A 162 1.70 -6.22 2.66
N GLU A 163 1.82 -4.95 2.30
CA GLU A 163 1.55 -4.46 0.95
C GLU A 163 2.84 -4.24 0.15
N TRP A 164 2.82 -4.65 -1.12
CA TRP A 164 3.95 -4.49 -2.02
C TRP A 164 4.03 -3.05 -2.55
N CYS A 165 5.19 -2.42 -2.38
CA CYS A 165 5.54 -1.14 -3.03
C CYS A 165 6.58 -1.36 -4.13
N PHE A 166 6.58 -0.51 -5.16
CA PHE A 166 7.55 -0.53 -6.24
C PHE A 166 8.31 0.80 -6.32
N GLU A 167 9.64 0.73 -6.35
CA GLU A 167 10.50 1.89 -6.49
C GLU A 167 11.18 1.91 -7.85
N THR A 168 11.34 3.10 -8.41
CA THR A 168 12.25 3.31 -9.53
C THR A 168 13.66 3.55 -9.03
N SER A 169 14.65 3.26 -9.86
CA SER A 169 16.06 3.53 -9.56
C SER A 169 16.43 5.03 -9.52
N GLU A 170 15.47 5.97 -9.54
CA GLU A 170 15.73 7.41 -9.64
C GLU A 170 15.91 8.12 -8.30
N LEU A 171 15.85 7.41 -7.16
CA LEU A 171 16.24 7.96 -5.87
C LEU A 171 17.76 7.76 -5.64
N PRO A 172 18.58 8.86 -5.64
CA PRO A 172 20.04 8.74 -5.49
C PRO A 172 20.49 8.06 -4.19
N ALA A 173 19.64 8.08 -3.16
CA ALA A 173 19.92 7.51 -1.84
C ALA A 173 19.77 5.97 -1.77
N LEU A 174 19.31 5.30 -2.85
CA LEU A 174 19.09 3.86 -2.89
C LEU A 174 19.86 3.15 -4.01
N ASN A 175 20.90 3.77 -4.57
CA ASN A 175 21.70 3.28 -5.71
C ASN A 175 22.34 1.88 -5.58
N ASN A 176 22.20 1.21 -4.43
CA ASN A 176 22.62 -0.19 -4.24
C ASN A 176 21.47 -1.20 -4.09
N ARG A 177 20.21 -0.86 -4.37
CA ARG A 177 19.07 -1.78 -4.20
C ARG A 177 18.14 -1.81 -5.41
N LYS A 178 18.60 -2.50 -6.46
CA LYS A 178 17.78 -2.92 -7.62
C LYS A 178 16.90 -4.13 -7.26
N SER A 179 16.05 -4.03 -6.24
CA SER A 179 15.14 -5.11 -5.88
C SER A 179 13.68 -4.69 -6.12
N PRO A 180 12.92 -5.37 -6.99
CA PRO A 180 11.48 -5.16 -7.08
C PRO A 180 10.85 -5.59 -5.74
N GLY A 181 10.01 -4.73 -5.17
CA GLY A 181 9.26 -5.03 -3.95
C GLY A 181 10.08 -4.90 -2.68
N LYS A 182 9.98 -3.75 -2.00
CA LYS A 182 10.44 -3.64 -0.61
C LYS A 182 9.24 -3.84 0.32
N PHE A 183 9.32 -4.87 1.16
CA PHE A 183 8.44 -4.99 2.33
C PHE A 183 8.70 -3.81 3.26
N LEU A 184 7.65 -3.07 3.61
CA LEU A 184 7.71 -2.09 4.69
C LEU A 184 6.60 -2.35 5.70
N LEU A 185 6.94 -3.19 6.67
CA LEU A 185 6.48 -3.00 8.04
C LEU A 185 7.74 -3.03 8.91
N LYS A 186 8.26 -1.85 9.28
CA LYS A 186 9.03 -1.70 10.51
C LYS A 186 8.15 -0.94 11.49
N PHE A 187 7.14 -1.61 12.02
CA PHE A 187 6.85 -1.32 13.42
C PHE A 187 8.03 -1.92 14.18
N ALA A 188 8.88 -1.05 14.74
CA ALA A 188 9.95 -1.49 15.59
C ALA A 188 9.35 -2.20 16.81
N GLY A 189 9.52 -3.52 16.84
CA GLY A 189 9.44 -4.39 17.99
C GLY A 189 10.59 -5.37 17.87
#